data_AF-A0A5B0QU32-F1
#
_entry.id   AF-A0A5B0QU32-F1
#
_cell.length_a   1.000
_cell.length_b   1.000
_cell.length_c   1.000
_cell.angle_alpha   90.00
_cell.angle_beta   90.00
_cell.angle_gamma   90.00
#
_symmetry.space_group_name_H-M   'P 1'
#
loop_
_entity.id
_entity.type
_entity.pdbx_description
1 polymer ?
#
loop_
_entity_poly.entity_id
_entity_poly.type
_entity_poly.pdbx_seq_one_letter_code
_entity_poly.pdbx_strand_id
1 'polypeptide(L)'
;MSDISTSDYSTEYSGSDDTQSDEDNTPQLPSPQDRYNEPETLRYLFHQGYRGPQVLLILQERYGIHMSLSTLNRKRKLWGFQKRDLPQGPSPIIQASLRSSHSKGLNLYEIQARLLKETHINVHIRTIQRYLQYLKLKLQSNDLQDGKVSLEKVVECINHARTELLQTSAGYRSLHRYLKRFYSISIPR
;
A
#
# COMPACT_ATOMS: atom_id res chain seq x y z
N MET A 1 7.58 -57.88 -11.70
CA MET A 1 8.35 -57.33 -12.85
C MET A 1 7.33 -57.09 -13.94
N SER A 2 7.02 -55.83 -14.18
CA SER A 2 6.03 -55.40 -15.17
C SER A 2 6.53 -54.09 -15.75
N ASP A 3 6.70 -54.11 -17.05
CA ASP A 3 7.58 -53.27 -17.86
C ASP A 3 7.18 -51.79 -17.88
N ILE A 4 8.22 -50.96 -17.90
CA ILE A 4 8.19 -49.53 -18.17
C ILE A 4 7.95 -49.36 -19.67
N SER A 5 6.76 -48.89 -20.05
CA SER A 5 6.44 -48.49 -21.42
C SER A 5 6.73 -47.00 -21.57
N THR A 6 7.94 -46.67 -22.04
CA THR A 6 8.29 -45.36 -22.59
C THR A 6 7.64 -45.21 -23.96
N SER A 7 6.58 -44.41 -24.06
CA SER A 7 6.07 -43.94 -25.35
C SER A 7 6.65 -42.57 -25.69
N ASP A 8 7.07 -42.49 -26.95
CA ASP A 8 7.96 -41.50 -27.51
C ASP A 8 7.43 -40.05 -27.57
N TYR A 9 8.41 -39.16 -27.57
CA TYR A 9 8.36 -37.72 -27.70
C TYR A 9 7.92 -37.34 -29.13
N SER A 10 6.89 -36.51 -29.27
CA SER A 10 6.64 -35.76 -30.52
C SER A 10 6.25 -34.34 -30.15
N THR A 11 7.25 -33.46 -30.23
CA THR A 11 7.15 -32.02 -30.04
C THR A 11 6.70 -31.40 -31.34
N GLU A 12 5.39 -31.28 -31.55
CA GLU A 12 4.88 -30.36 -32.56
C GLU A 12 4.76 -28.97 -31.93
N TYR A 13 5.88 -28.26 -31.95
CA TYR A 13 5.92 -26.81 -31.75
C TYR A 13 5.32 -26.15 -33.00
N SER A 14 3.99 -26.08 -33.05
CA SER A 14 3.30 -25.20 -33.99
C SER A 14 3.27 -23.80 -33.37
N GLY A 15 4.33 -23.04 -33.63
CA GLY A 15 4.39 -21.62 -33.31
C GLY A 15 3.35 -20.86 -34.11
N SER A 16 2.19 -20.59 -33.51
CA SER A 16 1.31 -19.50 -33.93
C SER A 16 1.87 -18.23 -33.30
N ASP A 17 2.55 -17.42 -34.12
CA ASP A 17 2.93 -16.04 -33.81
C ASP A 17 1.68 -15.17 -33.90
N ASP A 18 0.73 -15.41 -32.99
CA ASP A 18 -0.31 -14.45 -32.71
C ASP A 18 0.23 -13.57 -31.60
N THR A 19 0.89 -12.48 -32.01
CA THR A 19 1.08 -11.31 -31.18
C THR A 19 -0.30 -10.90 -30.66
N GLN A 20 -0.66 -11.40 -29.47
CA GLN A 20 -1.64 -10.73 -28.63
C GLN A 20 -1.00 -9.39 -28.31
N SER A 21 -1.30 -8.43 -29.18
CA SER A 21 -1.24 -7.02 -28.85
C SER A 21 -1.86 -6.91 -27.47
N ASP A 22 -1.03 -6.65 -26.47
CA ASP A 22 -1.45 -6.07 -25.22
C ASP A 22 -2.30 -4.86 -25.61
N GLU A 23 -3.61 -5.05 -25.69
CA GLU A 23 -4.56 -3.97 -25.73
C GLU A 23 -4.30 -3.22 -24.43
N ASP A 24 -3.49 -2.18 -24.57
CA ASP A 24 -3.32 -1.10 -23.63
C ASP A 24 -4.75 -0.68 -23.25
N ASN A 25 -5.24 -1.23 -22.13
CA ASN A 25 -6.51 -0.87 -21.51
C ASN A 25 -6.42 0.54 -20.91
N THR A 26 -5.73 1.45 -21.60
CA THR A 26 -6.02 2.87 -21.51
C THR A 26 -7.40 3.05 -22.13
N PRO A 27 -8.42 3.45 -21.34
CA PRO A 27 -9.71 3.75 -21.93
C PRO A 27 -9.45 4.84 -22.98
N GLN A 28 -9.75 4.63 -24.25
CA GLN A 28 -9.61 5.71 -25.22
C GLN A 28 -10.64 6.79 -24.90
N LEU A 29 -10.27 8.07 -25.06
CA LEU A 29 -11.23 9.16 -24.97
C LEU A 29 -12.34 8.89 -26.00
N PRO A 30 -13.64 8.86 -25.61
CA PRO A 30 -14.73 8.64 -26.55
C PRO A 30 -14.63 9.65 -27.70
N SER A 31 -14.74 9.18 -28.95
CA SER A 31 -14.67 10.09 -30.09
C SER A 31 -15.89 11.00 -30.07
N PRO A 32 -15.79 12.29 -30.45
CA PRO A 32 -16.95 13.19 -30.52
C PRO A 32 -18.07 12.72 -31.48
N GLN A 33 -17.76 11.76 -32.36
CA GLN A 33 -18.70 11.13 -33.29
C GLN A 33 -19.56 10.03 -32.63
N ASP A 34 -19.07 9.43 -31.54
CA ASP A 34 -19.87 8.53 -30.71
C ASP A 34 -20.83 9.38 -29.88
N ARG A 35 -22.09 8.96 -29.78
CA ARG A 35 -23.10 9.67 -28.98
C ARG A 35 -22.51 9.99 -27.60
N TYR A 36 -22.40 11.28 -27.29
CA TYR A 36 -21.81 11.75 -26.04
C TYR A 36 -22.44 11.06 -24.83
N ASN A 37 -21.69 10.14 -24.22
CA ASN A 37 -22.04 9.50 -22.97
C ASN A 37 -21.38 10.27 -21.84
N GLU A 38 -22.10 11.28 -21.34
CA GLU A 38 -21.63 12.20 -20.31
C GLU A 38 -20.90 11.54 -19.12
N PRO A 39 -21.41 10.46 -18.48
CA PRO A 39 -20.70 9.84 -17.37
C PRO A 39 -19.38 9.20 -17.79
N GLU A 40 -19.31 8.54 -18.94
CA GLU A 40 -18.10 7.81 -19.37
C GLU A 40 -17.00 8.77 -19.80
N THR A 41 -17.35 9.83 -20.53
CA THR A 41 -16.40 10.89 -20.93
C THR A 41 -15.82 11.59 -19.70
N LEU A 42 -16.66 11.95 -18.73
CA LEU A 42 -16.19 12.59 -17.50
C LEU A 42 -15.36 11.63 -16.64
N ARG A 43 -15.74 10.35 -16.56
CA ARG A 43 -14.96 9.32 -15.87
C ARG A 43 -13.56 9.22 -16.45
N TYR A 44 -13.45 9.15 -17.78
CA TYR A 44 -12.18 9.15 -18.47
C TYR A 44 -11.35 10.41 -18.15
N LEU A 45 -11.94 11.60 -18.28
CA LEU A 45 -11.22 12.85 -18.02
C LEU A 45 -10.71 12.94 -16.57
N PHE A 46 -11.50 12.47 -15.61
CA PHE A 46 -11.05 12.43 -14.22
C PHE A 46 -10.01 11.33 -13.96
N HIS A 47 -10.07 10.20 -14.67
CA HIS A 47 -9.07 9.14 -14.58
C HIS A 47 -7.71 9.60 -15.13
N GLN A 48 -7.71 10.36 -16.23
CA GLN A 48 -6.54 11.02 -16.79
C GLN A 48 -6.00 12.16 -15.91
N GLY A 49 -6.70 12.51 -14.81
CA GLY A 49 -6.22 13.47 -13.82
C GLY A 49 -6.56 14.95 -14.11
N TYR A 50 -7.37 15.23 -15.15
CA TYR A 50 -7.79 16.59 -15.48
C TYR A 50 -8.57 17.24 -14.32
N ARG A 51 -8.34 18.54 -14.11
CA ARG A 51 -8.98 19.33 -13.04
C ARG A 51 -10.24 20.01 -13.55
N GLY A 52 -11.13 20.40 -12.63
CA GLY A 52 -12.45 20.97 -12.96
C GLY A 52 -12.44 22.00 -14.11
N PRO A 53 -11.62 23.06 -14.04
CA PRO A 53 -11.53 24.04 -15.14
C PRO A 53 -11.06 23.46 -16.48
N GLN A 54 -10.09 22.54 -16.45
CA GLN A 54 -9.57 21.89 -17.67
C GLN A 54 -10.62 20.96 -18.29
N VAL A 55 -11.39 20.25 -17.45
CA VAL A 55 -12.50 19.41 -17.91
C VAL A 55 -13.55 20.27 -18.61
N LEU A 56 -13.88 21.45 -18.08
CA LEU A 56 -14.81 22.37 -18.73
C LEU A 56 -14.31 22.84 -20.10
N LEU A 57 -13.03 23.18 -20.22
CA LEU A 57 -12.42 23.57 -21.49
C LEU A 57 -12.49 22.44 -22.53
N ILE A 58 -12.14 21.21 -22.14
CA ILE A 58 -12.19 20.05 -23.03
C ILE A 58 -13.62 19.75 -23.48
N LEU A 59 -14.60 19.86 -22.58
CA LEU A 59 -16.01 19.66 -22.92
C LEU A 59 -16.53 20.72 -23.90
N GLN A 60 -16.10 21.96 -23.75
CA GLN A 60 -16.47 23.04 -24.66
C GLN A 60 -15.81 22.87 -26.03
N GLU A 61 -14.50 22.64 -26.08
CA GLU A 61 -13.73 22.59 -27.32
C GLU A 61 -14.01 21.32 -28.16
N ARG A 62 -14.11 20.15 -27.52
CA ARG A 62 -14.24 18.87 -28.24
C ARG A 62 -15.67 18.40 -28.43
N TYR A 63 -16.57 18.77 -27.52
CA TYR A 63 -17.95 18.29 -27.51
C TYR A 63 -18.98 19.40 -27.66
N GLY A 64 -18.57 20.68 -27.67
CA GLY A 64 -19.49 21.82 -27.75
C GLY A 64 -20.38 22.00 -26.52
N ILE A 65 -20.04 21.37 -25.39
CA ILE A 65 -20.89 21.34 -24.19
C ILE A 65 -20.46 22.43 -23.23
N HIS A 66 -21.37 23.35 -22.98
CA HIS A 66 -21.19 24.38 -21.96
C HIS A 66 -21.82 23.95 -20.65
N MET A 67 -21.03 23.85 -19.58
CA MET A 67 -21.54 23.56 -18.25
C MET A 67 -20.84 24.42 -17.19
N SER A 68 -21.57 24.79 -16.14
CA SER A 68 -20.97 25.52 -15.02
C SER A 68 -20.17 24.59 -14.10
N LEU A 69 -19.17 25.14 -13.40
CA LEU A 69 -18.40 24.41 -12.41
C LEU A 69 -19.28 23.79 -11.31
N SER A 70 -20.35 24.48 -10.90
CA SER A 70 -21.33 23.97 -9.94
C SER A 70 -22.07 22.74 -10.48
N THR A 71 -22.44 22.75 -11.76
CA THR A 71 -23.09 21.60 -12.42
C THR A 71 -22.13 20.43 -12.53
N LEU A 72 -20.87 20.69 -12.90
CA LEU A 72 -19.81 19.68 -12.95
C LEU A 72 -19.60 19.04 -11.59
N ASN A 73 -19.53 19.84 -10.52
CA ASN A 73 -19.37 19.34 -9.15
C ASN A 73 -20.57 18.53 -8.68
N ARG A 74 -21.80 18.93 -9.04
CA ARG A 74 -23.01 18.16 -8.76
C ARG A 74 -22.98 16.80 -9.44
N LYS A 75 -22.67 16.75 -10.74
CA LYS A 75 -22.55 15.50 -11.51
C LYS A 75 -21.41 14.61 -10.99
N ARG A 76 -20.27 15.22 -10.66
CA ARG A 76 -19.14 14.56 -10.01
C ARG A 76 -19.53 13.87 -8.69
N LYS A 77 -20.40 14.50 -7.89
CA LYS A 77 -20.93 13.92 -6.65
C LYS A 77 -21.95 12.81 -6.92
N LEU A 78 -22.84 13.02 -7.88
CA LEU A 78 -23.88 12.06 -8.27
C LEU A 78 -23.28 10.74 -8.76
N TRP A 79 -22.20 10.81 -9.54
CA TRP A 79 -21.56 9.65 -10.17
C TRP A 79 -20.33 9.12 -9.43
N GLY A 80 -20.04 9.60 -8.22
CA GLY A 80 -18.93 9.07 -7.42
C GLY A 80 -17.54 9.33 -8.03
N PHE A 81 -17.35 10.47 -8.69
CA PHE A 81 -16.05 10.88 -9.23
C PHE A 81 -15.22 11.70 -8.23
N GLN A 82 -15.51 11.58 -6.93
CA GLN A 82 -14.79 12.35 -5.93
C GLN A 82 -13.44 11.67 -5.63
N LYS A 83 -12.44 12.45 -5.20
CA LYS A 83 -11.13 11.91 -4.80
C LYS A 83 -11.18 10.91 -3.65
N ARG A 84 -12.30 10.83 -2.93
CA ARG A 84 -12.58 9.80 -1.92
C ARG A 84 -12.93 8.43 -2.52
N ASP A 85 -13.31 8.40 -3.79
CA ASP A 85 -13.78 7.20 -4.51
C ASP A 85 -12.65 6.56 -5.36
N LEU A 86 -11.53 7.27 -5.55
CA LEU A 86 -10.29 6.70 -6.11
C LEU A 86 -9.53 5.93 -5.02
N PRO A 87 -8.77 4.88 -5.35
CA PRO A 87 -7.97 4.15 -4.37
C PRO A 87 -6.98 5.10 -3.68
N GLN A 88 -7.28 5.52 -2.45
CA GLN A 88 -6.42 6.36 -1.60
C GLN A 88 -5.30 5.52 -0.94
N GLY A 89 -4.68 4.65 -1.72
CA GLY A 89 -3.53 3.87 -1.30
C GLY A 89 -2.22 4.63 -1.47
N PRO A 90 -1.20 4.33 -0.65
CA PRO A 90 0.17 4.71 -1.00
C PRO A 90 0.56 4.10 -2.36
N SER A 91 1.47 4.78 -3.09
CA SER A 91 2.06 4.24 -4.32
C SER A 91 2.64 2.83 -4.08
N PRO A 92 2.64 1.91 -5.07
CA PRO A 92 3.20 0.57 -4.92
C PRO A 92 4.62 0.53 -4.35
N ILE A 93 5.46 1.51 -4.70
CA ILE A 93 6.83 1.64 -4.19
C ILE A 93 6.80 1.91 -2.67
N ILE A 94 5.97 2.86 -2.24
CA ILE A 94 5.77 3.19 -0.82
C ILE A 94 5.17 1.99 -0.08
N GLN A 95 4.25 1.24 -0.69
CA GLN A 95 3.68 0.02 -0.11
C GLN A 95 4.75 -1.04 0.15
N ALA A 96 5.61 -1.30 -0.83
CA ALA A 96 6.69 -2.27 -0.69
C ALA A 96 7.67 -1.87 0.43
N SER A 97 8.07 -0.60 0.46
CA SER A 97 8.95 -0.05 1.50
C SER A 97 8.31 -0.15 2.89
N LEU A 98 7.02 0.20 3.03
CA LEU A 98 6.28 0.10 4.29
C LEU A 98 6.17 -1.34 4.78
N ARG A 99 5.85 -2.31 3.90
CA ARG A 99 5.79 -3.73 4.25
C ARG A 99 7.16 -4.26 4.69
N SER A 100 8.21 -3.91 3.95
CA SER A 100 9.61 -4.27 4.30
C SER A 100 10.07 -3.65 5.62
N SER A 101 9.61 -2.44 5.92
CA SER A 101 9.96 -1.76 7.16
C SER A 101 9.19 -2.33 8.36
N HIS A 102 7.91 -2.62 8.15
CA HIS A 102 7.05 -3.28 9.14
C HIS A 102 7.57 -4.68 9.50
N SER A 103 7.97 -5.49 8.51
CA SER A 103 8.52 -6.83 8.76
C SER A 103 9.82 -6.80 9.59
N LYS A 104 10.54 -5.68 9.54
CA LYS A 104 11.75 -5.44 10.34
C LYS A 104 11.46 -4.87 11.72
N GLY A 105 10.21 -4.55 12.04
CA GLY A 105 9.82 -3.98 13.35
C GLY A 105 10.22 -2.52 13.54
N LEU A 106 10.47 -1.78 12.44
CA LEU A 106 10.92 -0.39 12.51
C LEU A 106 9.86 0.55 13.11
N ASN A 107 10.31 1.56 13.84
CA ASN A 107 9.47 2.63 14.37
C ASN A 107 9.06 3.63 13.26
N LEU A 108 8.05 4.47 13.51
CA LEU A 108 7.57 5.53 12.61
C LEU A 108 8.69 6.44 12.10
N TYR A 109 9.61 6.87 12.97
CA TYR A 109 10.73 7.73 12.60
C TYR A 109 11.73 6.99 11.68
N GLU A 110 11.99 5.72 11.96
CA GLU A 110 12.87 4.89 11.14
C GLU A 110 12.24 4.57 9.79
N ILE A 111 10.93 4.30 9.76
CA ILE A 111 10.15 4.16 8.54
C ILE A 111 10.22 5.45 7.72
N GLN A 112 10.08 6.62 8.35
CA GLN A 112 10.18 7.91 7.65
C GLN A 112 11.56 8.10 7.03
N ALA A 113 12.63 7.88 7.80
CA ALA A 113 14.00 7.98 7.31
C ALA A 113 14.26 7.01 6.15
N ARG A 114 13.75 5.78 6.24
CA ARG A 114 13.89 4.77 5.20
C ARG A 114 13.11 5.10 3.94
N LEU A 115 11.87 5.59 4.07
CA LEU A 115 11.07 6.06 2.93
C LEU A 115 11.79 7.22 2.21
N LEU A 116 12.32 8.18 2.96
CA LEU A 116 13.08 9.28 2.38
C LEU A 116 14.32 8.77 1.63
N LYS A 117 15.01 7.75 2.16
CA LYS A 117 16.19 7.16 1.53
C LYS A 117 15.85 6.36 0.26
N GLU A 118 14.78 5.56 0.29
CA GLU A 118 14.41 4.64 -0.81
C GLU A 118 13.63 5.34 -1.93
N THR A 119 12.75 6.29 -1.60
CA THR A 119 11.84 6.91 -2.58
C THR A 119 12.12 8.40 -2.81
N HIS A 120 13.05 9.01 -2.06
CA HIS A 120 13.33 10.45 -2.08
C HIS A 120 12.11 11.33 -1.75
N ILE A 121 11.05 10.75 -1.16
CA ILE A 121 9.83 11.47 -0.79
C ILE A 121 9.83 11.62 0.73
N ASN A 122 9.82 12.88 1.19
CA ASN A 122 9.63 13.15 2.61
C ASN A 122 8.15 13.02 2.97
N VAL A 123 7.80 11.94 3.66
CA VAL A 123 6.43 11.66 4.10
C VAL A 123 6.30 12.02 5.58
N HIS A 124 5.31 12.85 5.93
CA HIS A 124 5.01 13.14 7.34
C HIS A 124 4.57 11.88 8.11
N ILE A 125 4.89 11.84 9.41
CA ILE A 125 4.54 10.73 10.33
C ILE A 125 3.03 10.42 10.29
N ARG A 126 2.16 11.43 10.29
CA ARG A 126 0.69 11.22 10.18
C ARG A 126 0.29 10.50 8.90
N THR A 127 0.98 10.78 7.79
CA THR A 127 0.72 10.11 6.51
C THR A 127 1.21 8.65 6.55
N ILE A 128 2.34 8.39 7.20
CA ILE A 128 2.84 7.02 7.44
C ILE A 128 1.83 6.22 8.28
N GLN A 129 1.32 6.79 9.37
CA GLN A 129 0.29 6.17 10.20
C GLN A 129 -0.97 5.84 9.38
N ARG A 130 -1.44 6.77 8.56
CA ARG A 130 -2.58 6.55 7.66
C ARG A 130 -2.30 5.42 6.66
N TYR A 131 -1.11 5.37 6.08
CA TYR A 131 -0.72 4.31 5.15
C TYR A 131 -0.64 2.93 5.83
N LEU A 132 -0.13 2.87 7.06
CA LEU A 132 -0.12 1.64 7.85
C LEU A 132 -1.55 1.16 8.15
N GLN A 133 -2.46 2.07 8.51
CA GLN A 133 -3.88 1.74 8.69
C GLN A 133 -4.52 1.20 7.42
N TYR A 134 -4.28 1.86 6.28
CA TYR A 134 -4.77 1.41 4.97
C TYR A 134 -4.27 -0.01 4.63
N LEU A 135 -3.00 -0.29 4.91
CA LEU A 135 -2.38 -1.60 4.70
C LEU A 135 -2.69 -2.62 5.80
N LYS A 136 -3.49 -2.26 6.81
CA LYS A 136 -3.81 -3.09 7.99
C LYS A 136 -2.57 -3.57 8.76
N LEU A 137 -1.50 -2.77 8.76
CA LEU A 137 -0.25 -3.05 9.45
C LEU A 137 -0.26 -2.41 10.84
N LYS A 138 -0.12 -3.22 11.89
CA LYS A 138 -0.01 -2.75 13.28
C LYS A 138 1.46 -2.67 13.68
N LEU A 139 1.92 -1.48 14.05
CA LEU A 139 3.24 -1.31 14.67
C LEU A 139 3.23 -1.92 16.07
N GLN A 140 4.37 -2.49 16.47
CA GLN A 140 4.57 -2.95 17.84
C GLN A 140 4.74 -1.72 18.74
N SER A 141 4.06 -1.69 19.90
CA SER A 141 4.32 -0.63 20.89
C SER A 141 5.68 -0.86 21.53
N ASN A 142 6.40 0.24 21.72
CA ASN A 142 7.64 0.27 22.47
C ASN A 142 7.38 1.01 23.77
N ASP A 143 7.16 0.25 24.85
CA ASP A 143 6.77 0.82 26.13
C ASP A 143 7.89 1.68 26.77
N LEU A 144 9.14 1.52 26.32
CA LEU A 144 10.25 2.42 26.67
C LEU A 144 10.13 3.78 25.96
N GLN A 145 9.82 3.79 24.66
CA GLN A 145 9.64 5.04 23.90
C GLN A 145 8.35 5.76 24.29
N ASP A 146 7.30 5.00 24.64
CA ASP A 146 6.05 5.54 25.14
C ASP A 146 6.18 6.07 26.59
N GLY A 147 7.32 5.86 27.26
CA GLY A 147 7.57 6.31 28.63
C GLY A 147 6.78 5.56 29.71
N LYS A 148 6.13 4.45 29.36
CA LYS A 148 5.38 3.61 30.31
C LYS A 148 6.29 2.86 31.26
N VAL A 149 7.51 2.56 30.82
CA VAL A 149 8.51 1.81 31.58
C VAL A 149 9.83 2.56 31.51
N SER A 150 10.52 2.69 32.64
CA SER A 150 11.88 3.25 32.67
C SER A 150 12.90 2.21 32.21
N LEU A 151 14.02 2.67 31.67
CA LEU A 151 15.14 1.80 31.27
C LEU A 151 15.60 0.92 32.45
N GLU A 152 15.72 1.51 33.63
CA GLU A 152 16.15 0.84 34.86
C GLU A 152 15.23 -0.33 35.20
N LYS A 153 13.90 -0.12 35.12
CA LYS A 153 12.91 -1.16 35.39
C LYS A 153 13.00 -2.31 34.39
N VAL A 154 13.27 -2.01 33.12
CA VAL A 154 13.50 -3.06 32.11
C VAL A 154 14.75 -3.88 32.46
N VAL A 155 15.84 -3.22 32.85
CA VAL A 155 17.08 -3.91 33.24
C VAL A 155 16.86 -4.81 34.45
N GLU A 156 16.15 -4.33 35.46
CA GLU A 156 15.78 -5.09 36.65
C GLU A 156 14.93 -6.33 36.29
N CYS A 157 13.88 -6.16 35.46
CA CYS A 157 13.07 -7.27 34.98
C CYS A 157 13.87 -8.28 34.14
N ILE A 158 14.84 -7.82 33.34
CA ILE A 158 15.73 -8.71 32.58
C ILE A 158 16.61 -9.52 33.51
N ASN A 159 17.18 -8.90 34.53
CA ASN A 159 18.02 -9.58 35.51
C ASN A 159 17.22 -10.61 36.29
N HIS A 160 16.06 -10.22 36.83
CA HIS A 160 15.14 -11.11 37.51
C HIS A 160 14.68 -12.28 36.62
N ALA A 161 14.35 -12.02 35.36
CA ALA A 161 13.97 -13.08 34.43
C ALA A 161 15.13 -14.06 34.15
N ARG A 162 16.37 -13.57 34.07
CA ARG A 162 17.56 -14.39 33.85
C ARG A 162 17.95 -15.22 35.07
N THR A 163 17.78 -14.70 36.28
CA THR A 163 18.20 -15.37 37.51
C THR A 163 17.15 -16.35 38.02
N GLU A 164 15.86 -16.01 37.92
CA GLU A 164 14.79 -16.78 38.58
C GLU A 164 13.90 -17.58 37.62
N LEU A 165 13.71 -17.09 36.38
CA LEU A 165 12.70 -17.65 35.46
C LEU A 165 13.30 -18.43 34.29
N LEU A 166 14.58 -18.19 33.97
CA LEU A 166 15.27 -18.79 32.84
C LEU A 166 16.43 -19.64 33.35
N GLN A 167 16.50 -20.91 32.92
CA GLN A 167 17.72 -21.70 33.05
C GLN A 167 18.80 -21.07 32.16
N THR A 168 20.07 -21.21 32.56
CA THR A 168 21.25 -20.38 32.27
C THR A 168 21.64 -20.12 30.80
N SER A 169 20.80 -20.47 29.81
CA SER A 169 21.07 -20.37 28.37
C SER A 169 19.91 -19.77 27.55
N ALA A 170 18.97 -19.07 28.18
CA ALA A 170 17.83 -18.51 27.47
C ALA A 170 18.19 -17.32 26.56
N GLY A 171 18.06 -17.52 25.26
CA GLY A 171 18.29 -16.48 24.26
C GLY A 171 17.24 -15.35 24.25
N TYR A 172 17.51 -14.30 23.48
CA TYR A 172 16.69 -13.08 23.38
C TYR A 172 15.20 -13.34 23.14
N ARG A 173 14.85 -14.34 22.30
CA ARG A 173 13.45 -14.68 22.01
C ARG A 173 12.70 -15.16 23.25
N SER A 174 13.37 -15.94 24.10
CA SER A 174 12.81 -16.40 25.37
C SER A 174 12.63 -15.21 26.30
N LEU A 175 13.69 -14.42 26.52
CA LEU A 175 13.64 -13.21 27.35
C LEU A 175 12.50 -12.25 26.94
N HIS A 176 12.37 -11.96 25.64
CA HIS A 176 11.30 -11.11 25.11
C HIS A 176 9.91 -11.67 25.41
N ARG A 177 9.73 -13.00 25.34
CA ARG A 177 8.45 -13.64 25.71
C ARG A 177 8.16 -13.49 27.21
N TYR A 178 9.18 -13.60 28.07
CA TYR A 178 9.02 -13.43 29.52
C TYR A 178 8.67 -11.99 29.89
N LEU A 179 9.40 -11.01 29.33
CA LEU A 179 9.10 -9.58 29.52
C LEU A 179 7.65 -9.27 29.15
N LYS A 180 7.17 -9.80 28.02
CA LYS A 180 5.80 -9.60 27.58
C LYS A 180 4.76 -10.32 28.46
N ARG A 181 5.04 -11.54 28.92
CA ARG A 181 4.06 -12.37 29.63
C ARG A 181 3.98 -12.09 31.13
N PHE A 182 5.11 -11.88 31.78
CA PHE A 182 5.19 -11.74 33.24
C PHE A 182 5.22 -10.28 33.69
N TYR A 183 5.83 -9.40 32.90
CA TYR A 183 5.99 -7.99 33.25
C TYR A 183 5.11 -7.06 32.42
N SER A 184 4.38 -7.60 31.42
CA SER A 184 3.58 -6.82 30.46
C SER A 184 4.39 -5.74 29.72
N ILE A 185 5.69 -5.97 29.52
CA ILE A 185 6.60 -5.03 28.85
C ILE A 185 6.73 -5.43 27.38
N SER A 186 6.37 -4.52 26.48
CA SER A 186 6.54 -4.66 25.02
C SER A 186 7.71 -3.79 24.55
N ILE A 187 8.80 -4.46 24.14
CA ILE A 187 9.95 -3.81 23.53
C ILE A 187 10.19 -4.49 22.17
N PRO A 188 10.03 -3.78 21.05
CA PRO A 188 10.30 -4.33 19.73
C PRO A 188 11.78 -4.69 19.58
N ARG A 189 12.05 -5.48 18.54
CA ARG A 189 13.37 -6.05 18.24
C ARG A 189 14.40 -5.03 17.83
#